data_AF-A0A520F661-F1
#
_entry.id   AF-A0A520F661-F1
#
_cell.length_a   1.000
_cell.length_b   1.000
_cell.length_c   1.000
_cell.angle_alpha   90.00
_cell.angle_beta   90.00
_cell.angle_gamma   90.00
#
_symmetry.space_group_name_H-M   'P 1'
#
loop_
_entity.id
_entity.type
_entity.pdbx_description
1 polymer ?
#
loop_
_entity_poly.entity_id
_entity_poly.type
_entity_poly.pdbx_seq_one_letter_code
_entity_poly.pdbx_strand_id
1 'polypeptide(L)'
;DEQGNYIFPEGFDPETNEWLEGFDKQREEWENRYAEAERRHKMHTAQMEKTAADEAAEAATAAAGYSSESGAGDADAASASSSSSSESAGGSLASDAQLAALREKLSGNA
;
A
#
# COMPACT_ATOMS: atom_id res chain seq x y z
N ASP A 1 23.21 -11.27 -5.20
CA ASP A 1 24.52 -11.03 -5.82
C ASP A 1 24.35 -10.03 -6.98
N GLU A 2 25.36 -9.82 -7.82
CA GLU A 2 25.26 -8.98 -9.02
C GLU A 2 24.27 -9.53 -10.07
N GLN A 3 23.83 -10.78 -9.93
CA GLN A 3 22.84 -11.44 -10.78
C GLN A 3 21.42 -11.42 -10.18
N GLY A 4 21.25 -10.84 -8.98
CA GLY A 4 19.96 -10.79 -8.28
C GLY A 4 19.58 -12.09 -7.55
N ASN A 5 20.48 -13.06 -7.43
CA ASN A 5 20.21 -14.25 -6.63
C ASN A 5 20.25 -13.91 -5.14
N TYR A 6 19.49 -14.68 -4.36
CA TYR A 6 19.51 -14.61 -2.91
C TYR A 6 20.91 -14.91 -2.38
N ILE A 7 21.39 -14.05 -1.48
CA ILE A 7 22.67 -14.24 -0.80
C ILE A 7 22.37 -14.94 0.52
N PHE A 8 22.80 -16.20 0.62
CA PHE A 8 22.71 -16.96 1.86
C PHE A 8 23.56 -16.30 2.96
N PRO A 9 23.12 -16.35 4.23
CA PRO A 9 23.89 -15.79 5.31
C PRO A 9 25.21 -16.53 5.49
N GLU A 10 26.22 -15.81 5.99
CA GLU A 10 27.51 -16.39 6.30
C GLU A 10 27.36 -17.51 7.35
N GLY A 11 27.92 -18.68 7.07
CA GLY A 11 27.78 -19.85 7.94
C GLY A 11 26.56 -20.72 7.65
N PHE A 12 25.74 -20.41 6.64
CA PHE A 12 24.68 -21.29 6.16
C PHE A 12 25.11 -21.99 4.86
N ASP A 13 25.01 -23.31 4.84
CA ASP A 13 25.31 -24.13 3.68
C ASP A 13 24.04 -24.41 2.86
N PRO A 14 23.90 -23.86 1.64
CA PRO A 14 22.72 -24.06 0.82
C PRO A 14 22.61 -25.46 0.21
N GLU A 15 23.69 -26.26 0.16
CA GLU A 15 23.63 -27.63 -0.38
C GLU A 15 23.03 -28.61 0.65
N THR A 16 23.36 -28.41 1.92
CA THR A 16 22.82 -29.22 3.04
C THR A 16 21.60 -28.58 3.70
N ASN A 17 21.36 -27.29 3.45
CA ASN A 17 20.32 -26.48 4.09
C ASN A 17 20.48 -26.42 5.62
N GLU A 18 21.73 -26.42 6.09
CA GLU A 18 22.09 -26.40 7.51
C GLU A 18 23.04 -25.24 7.84
N TRP A 19 23.05 -24.85 9.12
CA TRP A 19 24.06 -23.94 9.64
C TRP A 19 25.32 -24.71 9.99
N LEU A 20 26.47 -24.17 9.60
CA LEU A 20 27.79 -24.68 9.94
C LEU A 20 28.07 -24.51 11.44
N GLU A 21 28.82 -25.45 12.01
CA GLU A 21 29.24 -25.40 13.41
C GLU A 21 30.10 -24.15 13.69
N GLY A 22 29.86 -23.49 14.83
CA GLY A 22 30.57 -22.27 15.24
C GLY A 22 29.96 -20.95 14.73
N PHE A 23 28.90 -21.00 13.93
CA PHE A 23 28.18 -19.82 13.43
C PHE A 23 26.89 -19.50 14.20
N ASP A 24 26.75 -19.98 15.44
CA ASP A 24 25.53 -19.77 16.24
C ASP A 24 25.14 -18.30 16.40
N LYS A 25 26.13 -17.41 16.52
CA LYS A 25 25.90 -15.96 16.63
C LYS A 25 25.33 -15.39 15.33
N GLN A 26 25.90 -15.77 14.18
CA GLN A 26 25.41 -15.32 12.87
C GLN A 26 24.02 -15.88 12.58
N ARG A 27 23.74 -17.13 13.01
CA ARG A 27 22.41 -17.72 12.98
C ARG A 27 21.42 -16.89 13.75
N GLU A 28 21.69 -16.62 15.03
CA GLU A 28 20.78 -15.86 15.89
C GLU A 28 20.52 -14.45 15.35
N GLU A 29 21.56 -13.76 14.87
CA GLU A 29 21.41 -12.43 14.25
C GLU A 29 20.57 -12.46 12.97
N TRP A 30 20.73 -13.48 12.13
CA TRP A 30 19.91 -13.66 10.92
C TRP A 30 18.46 -13.99 11.29
N GLU A 31 18.24 -14.94 12.20
CA GLU A 31 16.91 -15.35 12.67
C GLU A 31 16.15 -14.19 13.31
N ASN A 32 16.81 -13.37 14.13
CA ASN A 32 16.20 -12.20 14.75
C ASN A 32 15.79 -11.15 13.71
N ARG A 33 16.66 -10.87 12.73
CA ARG A 33 16.31 -9.96 11.61
C ARG A 33 15.14 -10.49 10.80
N TYR A 34 15.11 -11.79 10.54
CA TYR A 34 14.02 -12.44 9.83
C TYR A 34 12.70 -12.33 10.61
N ALA A 35 12.71 -12.65 11.92
CA ALA A 35 11.54 -12.54 12.78
C ALA A 35 11.01 -11.08 12.85
N GLU A 36 11.91 -10.10 12.89
CA GLU A 36 11.51 -8.69 12.87
C GLU A 36 10.89 -8.29 11.53
N ALA A 37 11.47 -8.75 10.41
CA ALA A 37 10.93 -8.52 9.07
C ALA A 37 9.55 -9.16 8.92
N GLU A 38 9.37 -10.39 9.38
CA GLU A 38 8.08 -11.10 9.37
C GLU A 38 7.03 -10.36 10.23
N ARG A 39 7.42 -9.87 11.41
CA ARG A 39 6.55 -9.04 12.25
C ARG A 39 6.10 -7.77 11.53
N ARG A 40 7.03 -7.06 10.87
CA ARG A 40 6.69 -5.85 10.08
C ARG A 40 5.76 -6.20 8.93
N HIS A 41 6.02 -7.29 8.22
CA HIS A 41 5.18 -7.75 7.12
C HIS A 41 3.75 -8.04 7.61
N LYS A 42 3.59 -8.80 8.71
CA LYS A 42 2.28 -9.08 9.32
C LYS A 42 1.53 -7.80 9.69
N MET A 43 2.22 -6.82 10.29
CA MET A 43 1.62 -5.52 10.60
C MET A 43 1.16 -4.78 9.35
N HIS A 44 1.96 -4.81 8.28
CA HIS A 44 1.60 -4.19 7.01
C HIS A 44 0.42 -4.91 6.34
N THR A 45 0.39 -6.24 6.35
CA THR A 45 -0.76 -7.02 5.87
C THR A 45 -2.04 -6.65 6.62
N ALA A 46 -1.98 -6.59 7.96
CA ALA A 46 -3.13 -6.17 8.76
C ALA A 46 -3.57 -4.73 8.46
N GLN A 47 -2.62 -3.83 8.18
CA GLN A 47 -2.94 -2.47 7.72
C GLN A 47 -3.68 -2.49 6.39
N MET A 48 -3.20 -3.25 5.39
CA MET A 48 -3.85 -3.37 4.09
C MET A 48 -5.26 -3.95 4.20
N GLU A 49 -5.46 -4.99 5.01
CA GLU A 49 -6.77 -5.59 5.27
C GLU A 49 -7.74 -4.59 5.89
N LYS A 50 -7.28 -3.80 6.87
CA LYS A 50 -8.08 -2.74 7.47
C LYS A 50 -8.46 -1.69 6.44
N THR A 51 -7.50 -1.20 5.65
CA THR A 51 -7.78 -0.21 4.61
C THR A 51 -8.79 -0.73 3.59
N ALA A 52 -8.66 -1.97 3.14
CA ALA A 52 -9.62 -2.58 2.21
C ALA A 52 -11.03 -2.70 2.82
N ALA A 53 -11.14 -3.02 4.12
CA ALA A 53 -12.43 -3.07 4.82
C ALA A 53 -13.07 -1.68 4.96
N ASP A 54 -12.27 -0.67 5.33
CA ASP A 54 -12.73 0.72 5.46
C ASP A 54 -13.20 1.27 4.09
N GLU A 55 -12.45 1.01 3.01
CA GLU A 55 -12.84 1.38 1.63
C GLU A 55 -14.15 0.69 1.19
N ALA A 56 -14.33 -0.59 1.52
CA ALA A 56 -15.57 -1.31 1.22
C ALA A 56 -16.76 -0.74 2.00
N ALA A 57 -16.56 -0.33 3.26
CA ALA A 57 -17.59 0.31 4.07
C ALA A 57 -17.98 1.69 3.52
N GLU A 58 -16.99 2.53 3.16
CA GLU A 58 -17.20 3.84 2.53
C GLU A 58 -17.90 3.72 1.16
N ALA A 59 -17.54 2.72 0.35
CA ALA A 59 -18.23 2.44 -0.91
C ALA A 59 -19.71 2.04 -0.68
N ALA A 60 -20.00 1.27 0.36
CA ALA A 60 -21.36 0.88 0.71
C ALA A 60 -22.20 2.06 1.24
N THR A 61 -21.62 2.97 2.01
CA THR A 61 -22.31 4.19 2.49
C THR A 61 -22.52 5.19 1.36
N ALA A 62 -21.54 5.38 0.47
CA ALA A 62 -21.69 6.19 -0.73
C ALA A 62 -22.78 5.62 -1.67
N ALA A 63 -22.84 4.28 -1.82
CA ALA A 63 -23.86 3.59 -2.60
C ALA A 63 -25.28 3.77 -2.02
N ALA A 64 -25.41 3.80 -0.68
CA ALA A 64 -26.68 4.05 0.00
C ALA A 64 -27.12 5.53 -0.09
N GLY A 65 -26.17 6.47 -0.14
CA GLY A 65 -26.43 7.91 -0.25
C GLY A 65 -26.91 8.37 -1.63
N TYR A 66 -26.41 7.77 -2.73
CA TYR A 66 -26.86 8.12 -4.08
C TYR A 66 -28.17 7.43 -4.49
N SER A 67 -28.58 6.34 -3.83
CA SER A 67 -29.82 5.61 -4.16
C SER A 67 -31.11 6.30 -3.69
N SER A 68 -31.04 7.52 -3.16
CA SER A 68 -32.21 8.32 -2.75
C SER A 68 -32.57 9.48 -3.70
N GLU A 69 -31.84 9.71 -4.79
CA GLU A 69 -32.33 10.55 -5.88
C GLU A 69 -32.09 9.88 -7.24
N SER A 70 -32.95 10.14 -8.23
CA SER A 70 -33.07 9.49 -9.54
C SER A 70 -34.01 8.28 -9.64
N GLY A 71 -35.26 8.54 -9.28
CA GLY A 71 -36.41 7.94 -9.97
C GLY A 71 -37.04 8.92 -10.96
N ALA A 72 -36.91 8.60 -12.26
CA ALA A 72 -37.67 9.07 -13.43
C ALA A 72 -37.19 10.32 -14.21
N GLY A 73 -36.82 10.13 -15.49
CA GLY A 73 -36.87 11.16 -16.53
C GLY A 73 -35.85 11.02 -17.67
N ASP A 74 -36.28 10.38 -18.77
CA ASP A 74 -35.75 10.33 -20.15
C ASP A 74 -34.90 11.54 -20.64
N ALA A 75 -33.77 11.28 -21.33
CA ALA A 75 -33.49 11.76 -22.70
C ALA A 75 -32.00 11.64 -23.10
N ASP A 76 -31.76 10.86 -24.15
CA ASP A 76 -30.90 11.12 -25.32
C ASP A 76 -29.47 11.67 -25.15
N ALA A 77 -28.48 10.87 -25.58
CA ALA A 77 -27.60 11.17 -26.72
C ALA A 77 -26.23 10.47 -26.57
N ALA A 78 -25.96 9.58 -27.52
CA ALA A 78 -24.66 8.96 -27.71
C ALA A 78 -23.62 9.93 -28.30
N SER A 79 -22.37 9.86 -27.84
CA SER A 79 -21.12 10.04 -28.60
C SER A 79 -19.93 9.81 -27.65
N ALA A 80 -19.28 8.65 -27.67
CA ALA A 80 -18.15 8.29 -28.54
C ALA A 80 -16.78 8.81 -28.04
N SER A 81 -16.04 7.88 -27.40
CA SER A 81 -14.59 7.59 -27.55
C SER A 81 -13.55 8.72 -27.54
N SER A 82 -12.56 8.68 -26.61
CA SER A 82 -11.27 7.94 -26.79
C SER A 82 -10.14 8.44 -25.86
N SER A 83 -9.50 7.47 -25.20
CA SER A 83 -8.05 7.27 -24.95
C SER A 83 -7.20 8.18 -24.04
N SER A 84 -6.46 7.46 -23.15
CA SER A 84 -5.10 7.72 -22.61
C SER A 84 -4.97 8.79 -21.50
N SER A 85 -4.31 8.58 -20.36
CA SER A 85 -3.21 7.66 -20.04
C SER A 85 -3.26 7.22 -18.57
N SER A 86 -2.71 6.03 -18.33
CA SER A 86 -2.13 5.63 -17.05
C SER A 86 -1.09 6.65 -16.61
N GLU A 87 -1.16 7.15 -15.37
CA GLU A 87 0.00 7.63 -14.63
C GLU A 87 -0.25 7.34 -13.14
N SER A 88 0.54 6.40 -12.63
CA SER A 88 0.79 6.20 -11.21
C SER A 88 1.34 7.48 -10.58
N ALA A 89 0.74 8.02 -9.52
CA ALA A 89 1.46 8.84 -8.55
C ALA A 89 0.61 9.15 -7.31
N GLY A 90 1.17 8.88 -6.14
CA GLY A 90 0.80 9.59 -4.92
C GLY A 90 0.25 8.69 -3.83
N GLY A 91 1.15 8.00 -3.12
CA GLY A 91 0.85 7.56 -1.76
C GLY A 91 0.34 8.73 -0.92
N SER A 92 -0.52 8.41 0.05
CA SER A 92 -1.27 9.32 0.94
C SER A 92 -0.43 10.44 1.57
N LEU A 93 -0.16 11.49 0.80
CA LEU A 93 0.36 12.76 1.25
C LEU A 93 -0.85 13.66 1.38
N ALA A 94 -1.30 13.87 2.62
CA ALA A 94 -2.28 14.88 3.05
C ALA A 94 -3.23 15.29 1.93
N SER A 95 -4.39 14.60 1.84
CA SER A 95 -5.44 14.78 0.83
C SER A 95 -5.43 16.21 0.31
N ASP A 96 -5.27 16.45 -0.99
CA ASP A 96 -4.94 17.76 -1.61
C ASP A 96 -5.68 18.98 -0.97
N ALA A 97 -6.89 18.76 -0.47
CA ALA A 97 -7.65 19.66 0.40
C ALA A 97 -6.91 20.18 1.67
N GLN A 98 -6.18 19.34 2.41
CA GLN A 98 -5.40 19.73 3.59
C GLN A 98 -4.21 20.62 3.20
N LEU A 99 -3.58 20.38 2.05
CA LEU A 99 -2.53 21.23 1.51
C LEU A 99 -3.09 22.57 1.02
N ALA A 100 -4.27 22.56 0.37
CA ALA A 100 -4.97 23.77 -0.04
C ALA A 100 -5.34 24.65 1.16
N ALA A 101 -5.89 24.06 2.23
CA ALA A 101 -6.23 24.78 3.47
C ALA A 101 -4.99 25.39 4.16
N LEU A 102 -3.83 24.71 4.08
CA LEU A 102 -2.58 25.26 4.60
C LEU A 102 -2.05 26.43 3.76
N ARG A 103 -2.15 26.32 2.42
CA ARG A 103 -1.76 27.40 1.50
C ARG A 103 -2.62 28.64 1.68
N GLU A 104 -3.93 28.47 1.83
CA GLU A 104 -4.84 29.59 2.07
C GLU A 104 -4.48 30.33 3.36
N LYS A 105 -4.24 29.60 4.47
CA LYS A 105 -3.83 30.16 5.76
C LYS A 105 -2.47 30.88 5.72
N LEU A 106 -1.51 30.42 4.91
CA LEU A 106 -0.22 31.12 4.74
C LEU A 106 -0.34 32.33 3.81
N SER A 107 -1.12 32.24 2.73
CA SER A 107 -1.27 33.34 1.77
C SER A 107 -2.14 34.48 2.31
N GLY A 108 -3.02 34.19 3.27
CA GLY A 108 -3.88 35.17 3.94
C GLY A 108 -3.28 35.85 5.17
N ASN A 109 -2.00 35.60 5.51
CA ASN A 109 -1.28 36.25 6.62
C ASN A 109 -0.24 37.28 6.09
N ALA A 110 -0.53 37.93 4.96
CA ALA A 110 0.18 39.11 4.47
C ALA A 110 -0.73 40.34 4.55
#